data_AF-A0AAU4GE36-F1
#
_entry.id   AF-A0AAU4GE36-F1
#
_cell.length_a   1.000
_cell.length_b   1.000
_cell.length_c   1.000
_cell.angle_alpha   90.00
_cell.angle_beta   90.00
_cell.angle_gamma   90.00
#
_symmetry.space_group_name_H-M   'P 1'
#
loop_
_entity.id
_entity.type
_entity.pdbx_description
1 polymer ?
#
loop_
_entity_poly.entity_id
_entity_poly.type
_entity_poly.pdbx_seq_one_letter_code
_entity_poly.pdbx_strand_id
1 'polypeptide(L)'
;MTESAESYDFCLSFASEQRPYAEEVAGLLRAAGLRVFYDSDETASLLGADLYTRLDDVYNRLSRFCVLFASEAYARKMWTSHERASAQDRAIRSATAYVLPVRFDDTDIPGLRGTTGFVDARRVSPAGLVRVLVQKLEREPVPATEPASVVALAADGADDGEPAGVLGQALAACRVDVAPEPVARMRAVAVVPERLMPAADVVGALLPALERLVAARQWQWQRLRIAVHRAELPAGHGLACLDVTFAVEAAISAAVTGVFDAAPRAKYAVVVTQRVYDSVVRPGRGGGNPALYHLVTTADGTGLHVRVPGYPRPLQPDRPPSAAERAAGGTKNTFFGGVRAGHVGDITNVGGVHLTTNDFGGDDD
;
A
#
# COMPACT_ATOMS: atom_id res chain seq x y z
N MET A 1 -22.46 20.28 -0.61
CA MET A 1 -21.21 21.06 -0.47
C MET A 1 -20.34 20.22 0.44
N THR A 2 -19.43 19.45 -0.14
CA THR A 2 -18.67 18.41 0.56
C THR A 2 -17.26 18.94 0.73
N GLU A 3 -16.87 19.28 1.95
CA GLU A 3 -15.50 19.70 2.30
C GLU A 3 -14.51 18.64 1.80
N SER A 4 -13.61 19.06 0.92
CA SER A 4 -12.38 18.35 0.59
C SER A 4 -11.51 18.26 1.84
N ALA A 5 -10.93 17.09 2.14
CA ALA A 5 -9.99 16.90 3.24
C ALA A 5 -8.91 18.00 3.24
N GLU A 6 -8.94 18.89 4.23
CA GLU A 6 -8.12 20.10 4.24
C GLU A 6 -6.66 19.77 4.57
N SER A 7 -5.76 19.98 3.61
CA SER A 7 -4.31 20.03 3.82
C SER A 7 -3.94 21.20 4.75
N TYR A 8 -3.04 21.04 5.70
CA TYR A 8 -2.55 22.10 6.60
C TYR A 8 -1.26 22.74 6.05
N ASP A 9 -0.98 23.98 6.42
CA ASP A 9 0.30 24.62 6.09
C ASP A 9 1.43 24.13 6.98
N PHE A 10 1.16 24.02 8.28
CA PHE A 10 2.12 23.51 9.25
C PHE A 10 1.50 22.44 10.13
N CYS A 11 2.27 21.42 10.45
CA CYS A 11 2.03 20.61 11.65
C CYS A 11 3.10 20.93 12.70
N LEU A 12 2.70 21.03 13.96
CA LEU A 12 3.61 21.10 15.08
C LEU A 12 3.75 19.72 15.74
N SER A 13 4.95 19.15 15.71
CA SER A 13 5.28 17.94 16.46
C SER A 13 6.18 18.27 17.64
N PHE A 14 5.71 17.98 18.85
CA PHE A 14 6.34 18.38 20.09
C PHE A 14 6.01 17.38 21.21
N ALA A 15 6.83 17.34 22.25
CA ALA A 15 6.50 16.62 23.48
C ALA A 15 5.72 17.55 24.41
N SER A 16 4.85 17.00 25.27
CA SER A 16 4.05 17.81 26.23
C SER A 16 4.82 18.89 26.99
N GLU A 17 6.12 18.71 27.26
CA GLU A 17 6.99 19.68 27.93
C GLU A 17 7.15 21.00 27.14
N GLN A 18 7.03 20.95 25.81
CA GLN A 18 7.09 22.13 24.94
C GLN A 18 5.71 22.73 24.63
N ARG A 19 4.63 22.22 25.27
CA ARG A 19 3.24 22.65 25.01
C ARG A 19 3.03 24.17 25.08
N PRO A 20 3.53 24.91 26.10
CA PRO A 20 3.29 26.35 26.17
C PRO A 20 3.83 27.08 24.94
N TYR A 21 5.02 26.69 24.46
CA TYR A 21 5.63 27.28 23.28
C TYR A 21 4.87 26.89 22.00
N ALA A 22 4.47 25.61 21.88
CA ALA A 22 3.73 25.11 20.73
C ALA A 22 2.34 25.72 20.56
N GLU A 23 1.64 25.92 21.68
CA GLU A 23 0.30 26.52 21.68
C GLU A 23 0.36 27.98 21.23
N GLU A 24 1.34 28.75 21.70
CA GLU A 24 1.53 30.13 21.27
C GLU A 24 1.88 30.22 19.78
N VAL A 25 2.78 29.37 19.29
CA VAL A 25 3.11 29.28 17.85
C VAL A 25 1.87 28.93 17.02
N ALA A 26 1.08 27.94 17.44
CA ALA A 26 -0.15 27.55 16.75
C ALA A 26 -1.16 28.69 16.69
N GLY A 27 -1.36 29.39 17.81
CA GLY A 27 -2.26 30.55 17.88
C GLY A 27 -1.83 31.67 16.95
N LEU A 28 -0.54 31.99 16.93
CA LEU A 28 0.02 33.05 16.07
C LEU A 28 -0.03 32.70 14.57
N LEU A 29 0.25 31.44 14.20
CA LEU A 29 0.12 31.00 12.81
C LEU A 29 -1.35 31.04 12.34
N ARG A 30 -2.30 30.63 13.19
CA ARG A 30 -3.73 30.73 12.89
C ARG A 30 -4.18 32.19 12.75
N ALA A 31 -3.69 33.07 13.61
CA ALA A 31 -3.96 34.51 13.52
C ALA A 31 -3.40 35.13 12.22
N ALA A 32 -2.36 34.54 11.65
CA ALA A 32 -1.82 34.89 10.33
C ALA A 32 -2.60 34.29 9.15
N GLY A 33 -3.73 33.60 9.41
CA GLY A 33 -4.57 32.99 8.37
C GLY A 33 -4.08 31.65 7.83
N LEU A 34 -3.09 31.03 8.49
CA LEU A 34 -2.53 29.75 8.07
C LEU A 34 -3.25 28.57 8.73
N ARG A 35 -3.35 27.46 7.99
CA ARG A 35 -3.94 26.23 8.51
C ARG A 35 -2.87 25.47 9.31
N VAL A 36 -3.12 25.23 10.59
CA VAL A 36 -2.16 24.54 11.46
C VAL A 36 -2.77 23.33 12.14
N PHE A 37 -2.13 22.20 11.95
CA PHE A 37 -2.39 20.98 12.71
C PHE A 37 -1.66 21.07 14.06
N TYR A 38 -2.45 21.04 15.13
CA TYR A 38 -2.00 21.04 16.51
C TYR A 38 -2.92 20.10 17.28
N ASP A 39 -2.39 18.94 17.69
CA ASP A 39 -3.13 17.98 18.52
C ASP A 39 -2.88 18.33 19.99
N SER A 40 -3.87 18.95 20.63
CA SER A 40 -3.78 19.35 22.03
C SER A 40 -3.87 18.16 22.99
N ASP A 41 -4.36 17.01 22.54
CA ASP A 41 -4.92 16.00 23.45
C ASP A 41 -4.05 14.75 23.54
N GLU A 42 -2.94 14.87 24.28
CA GLU A 42 -2.07 13.75 24.68
C GLU A 42 -2.77 12.73 25.63
N THR A 43 -4.10 12.79 25.84
CA THR A 43 -4.76 11.86 26.78
C THR A 43 -6.16 11.41 26.34
N ALA A 44 -6.95 12.26 25.68
CA ALA A 44 -8.29 11.89 25.22
C ALA A 44 -8.31 11.20 23.84
N SER A 45 -7.42 11.58 22.91
CA SER A 45 -7.32 10.93 21.59
C SER A 45 -6.49 9.64 21.61
N LEU A 46 -5.75 9.41 22.70
CA LEU A 46 -4.91 8.23 22.94
C LEU A 46 -5.64 7.05 23.61
N LEU A 47 -6.91 7.24 23.99
CA LEU A 47 -7.77 6.14 24.45
C LEU A 47 -8.33 5.39 23.23
N GLY A 48 -7.55 4.42 22.75
CA GLY A 48 -7.99 3.41 21.76
C GLY A 48 -7.47 3.58 20.34
N ALA A 49 -6.62 4.58 20.07
CA ALA A 49 -5.94 4.74 18.77
C ALA A 49 -4.43 4.54 18.93
N ASP A 50 -3.83 3.80 18.00
CA ASP A 50 -2.38 3.62 17.94
C ASP A 50 -1.72 4.97 17.57
N LEU A 51 -0.92 5.51 18.50
CA LEU A 51 -0.16 6.76 18.36
C LEU A 51 0.66 6.79 17.06
N TYR A 52 1.06 5.61 16.56
CA TYR A 52 1.74 5.44 15.28
C TYR A 52 0.92 5.91 14.08
N THR A 53 -0.36 5.53 14.01
CA THR A 53 -1.23 5.92 12.87
C THR A 53 -1.37 7.44 12.84
N ARG A 54 -1.45 8.09 14.00
CA ARG A 54 -1.56 9.56 14.06
C ARG A 54 -0.27 10.26 13.62
N LEU A 55 0.90 9.75 14.02
CA LEU A 55 2.18 10.35 13.67
C LEU A 55 2.55 10.15 12.20
N ASP A 56 2.36 8.96 11.64
CA ASP A 56 2.51 8.72 10.19
C ASP A 56 1.52 9.60 9.39
N ASP A 57 0.31 9.81 9.92
CA ASP A 57 -0.69 10.70 9.34
C ASP A 57 -0.25 12.17 9.35
N VAL A 58 0.42 12.55 10.42
CA VAL A 58 0.87 13.90 10.65
C VAL A 58 2.12 14.24 9.84
N TYR A 59 3.09 13.31 9.77
CA TYR A 59 4.32 13.46 9.00
C TYR A 59 4.10 13.28 7.49
N ASN A 60 3.13 12.45 7.08
CA ASN A 60 2.97 12.06 5.68
C ASN A 60 1.64 12.52 5.05
N ARG A 61 0.62 12.91 5.83
CA ARG A 61 -0.76 13.05 5.29
C ARG A 61 -1.40 14.42 5.41
N LEU A 62 -0.89 15.32 6.25
CA LEU A 62 -1.69 16.49 6.63
C LEU A 62 -1.01 17.85 6.48
N SER A 63 0.30 18.01 6.30
CA SER A 63 0.88 19.37 6.31
C SER A 63 2.00 19.63 5.31
N ARG A 64 2.13 20.88 4.81
CA ARG A 64 3.21 21.30 3.90
C ARG A 64 4.58 21.24 4.57
N PHE A 65 4.66 21.61 5.84
CA PHE A 65 5.87 21.52 6.64
C PHE A 65 5.55 20.94 8.00
N CYS A 66 6.40 20.03 8.47
CA CYS A 66 6.36 19.56 9.85
C CYS A 66 7.41 20.31 10.66
N VAL A 67 6.95 21.14 11.60
CA VAL A 67 7.84 21.81 12.55
C VAL A 67 8.09 20.86 13.72
N LEU A 68 9.32 20.35 13.80
CA LEU A 68 9.73 19.38 14.80
C LEU A 68 10.41 20.10 15.96
N PHE A 69 9.77 20.08 17.13
CA PHE A 69 10.31 20.66 18.35
C PHE A 69 11.23 19.65 19.04
N ALA A 70 12.49 19.65 18.61
CA ALA A 70 13.53 18.76 19.08
C ALA A 70 13.92 19.09 20.53
N SER A 71 13.76 18.10 21.40
CA SER A 71 14.17 18.13 22.80
C SER A 71 14.55 16.74 23.30
N GLU A 72 15.22 16.66 24.45
CA GLU A 72 15.49 15.39 25.14
C GLU A 72 14.19 14.64 25.45
N ALA A 73 13.17 15.36 25.91
CA ALA A 73 11.86 14.79 26.21
C ALA A 73 11.20 14.21 24.96
N TYR A 74 11.32 14.90 23.83
CA TYR A 74 10.84 14.44 22.54
C TYR A 74 11.57 13.17 22.10
N ALA A 75 12.89 13.15 22.12
CA ALA A 75 13.70 11.98 21.77
C ALA A 75 13.34 10.77 22.65
N ARG A 76 13.23 10.98 23.96
CA ARG A 76 12.89 9.90 24.90
C ARG A 76 11.51 9.31 24.64
N LYS A 77 10.48 10.13 24.40
CA LYS A 77 9.10 9.66 24.19
C LYS A 77 8.93 8.95 22.85
N MET A 78 9.54 9.50 21.80
CA MET A 78 9.43 8.98 20.45
C MET A 78 10.21 7.66 20.26
N TRP A 79 11.39 7.52 20.87
CA TRP A 79 12.27 6.33 20.74
C TRP A 79 12.12 5.27 21.83
N THR A 80 10.99 5.20 22.55
CA THR A 80 10.77 4.23 23.66
C THR A 80 10.80 2.75 23.26
N SER A 81 10.79 2.40 21.97
CA SER A 81 10.90 1.02 21.49
C SER A 81 11.83 0.94 20.29
N HIS A 82 12.72 -0.05 20.30
CA HIS A 82 13.73 -0.24 19.26
C HIS A 82 13.14 -0.45 17.85
N GLU A 83 11.96 -1.07 17.75
CA GLU A 83 11.26 -1.24 16.46
C GLU A 83 10.67 0.10 15.98
N ARG A 84 10.04 0.86 16.90
CA ARG A 84 9.47 2.19 16.65
C ARG A 84 10.53 3.23 16.27
N ALA A 85 11.68 3.18 16.94
CA ALA A 85 12.86 4.00 16.68
C ALA A 85 13.33 3.89 15.23
N SER A 86 13.48 2.67 14.72
CA SER A 86 14.03 2.43 13.39
C SER A 86 13.12 2.95 12.27
N ALA A 87 11.79 2.87 12.46
CA ALA A 87 10.81 3.39 11.51
C ALA A 87 10.79 4.93 11.49
N GLN A 88 10.81 5.57 12.66
CA GLN A 88 10.84 7.03 12.79
C GLN A 88 12.12 7.63 12.19
N ASP A 89 13.27 7.02 12.44
CA ASP A 89 14.53 7.45 11.83
C ASP A 89 14.43 7.44 10.30
N ARG A 90 13.77 6.42 9.73
CA ARG A 90 13.58 6.34 8.28
C ARG A 90 12.65 7.44 7.79
N ALA A 91 11.48 7.61 8.41
CA ALA A 91 10.50 8.63 8.03
C ALA A 91 11.10 10.04 8.04
N ILE A 92 11.83 10.41 9.11
CA ILE A 92 12.50 11.70 9.22
C ILE A 92 13.58 11.86 8.15
N ARG A 93 14.37 10.81 7.87
CA ARG A 93 15.40 10.84 6.82
C ARG A 93 14.82 11.08 5.43
N SER A 94 13.72 10.39 5.10
CA SER A 94 13.03 10.55 3.81
C SER A 94 12.23 11.86 3.71
N ALA A 95 11.81 12.45 4.84
CA ALA A 95 11.08 13.71 4.90
C ALA A 95 11.98 14.95 5.09
N THR A 96 13.31 14.83 4.93
CA THR A 96 14.28 15.87 5.32
C THR A 96 14.05 17.25 4.68
N ALA A 97 13.41 17.35 3.52
CA ALA A 97 13.04 18.62 2.90
C ALA A 97 11.81 19.31 3.54
N TYR A 98 10.98 18.54 4.25
CA TYR A 98 9.68 18.96 4.80
C TYR A 98 9.69 19.12 6.32
N VAL A 99 10.71 18.57 6.99
CA VAL A 99 10.91 18.73 8.44
C VAL A 99 11.70 20.00 8.72
N LEU A 100 11.15 20.87 9.56
CA LEU A 100 11.76 22.12 10.03
C LEU A 100 12.15 21.97 11.51
N PRO A 101 13.41 21.67 11.84
CA PRO A 101 13.82 21.45 13.22
C PRO A 101 13.87 22.75 14.02
N VAL A 102 13.27 22.72 15.20
CA VAL A 102 13.34 23.75 16.23
C VAL A 102 13.90 23.13 17.49
N ARG A 103 15.13 23.49 17.85
CA ARG A 103 15.88 22.88 18.97
C ARG A 103 15.61 23.62 20.27
N PHE A 104 15.17 22.88 21.28
CA PHE A 104 15.05 23.35 22.67
C PHE A 104 16.28 23.02 23.51
N ASP A 105 17.07 22.05 23.06
CA ASP A 105 18.34 21.64 23.62
C ASP A 105 19.24 21.07 22.51
N ASP A 106 20.44 20.61 22.88
CA ASP A 106 21.43 20.07 21.95
C ASP A 106 21.26 18.55 21.75
N THR A 107 20.11 17.97 22.11
CA THR A 107 19.83 16.55 21.88
C THR A 107 19.87 16.24 20.39
N ASP A 108 20.57 15.16 20.05
CA ASP A 108 20.52 14.57 18.72
C ASP A 108 19.22 13.79 18.54
N ILE A 109 18.46 14.18 17.53
CA ILE A 109 17.25 13.46 17.12
C ILE A 109 17.66 12.47 16.02
N PRO A 110 17.54 11.15 16.27
CA PRO A 110 17.80 10.16 15.25
C PRO A 110 16.98 10.41 13.98
N GLY A 111 17.62 10.27 12.82
CA GLY A 111 17.03 10.54 11.52
C GLY A 111 17.15 11.97 11.00
N LEU A 112 17.35 12.98 11.88
CA LEU A 112 17.76 14.32 11.42
C LEU A 112 19.24 14.32 11.07
N ARG A 113 19.59 14.85 9.89
CA ARG A 113 20.99 15.00 9.49
C ARG A 113 21.61 16.18 10.24
N GLY A 114 22.86 16.03 10.70
CA GLY A 114 23.60 17.13 11.34
C GLY A 114 23.83 18.35 10.43
N THR A 115 23.62 18.21 9.12
CA THR A 115 23.69 19.30 8.13
C THR A 115 22.35 20.01 7.90
N THR A 116 21.25 19.57 8.51
CA THR A 116 19.95 20.22 8.40
C THR A 116 19.95 21.53 9.21
N GLY A 117 19.62 22.65 8.56
CA GLY A 117 19.45 23.93 9.25
C GLY A 117 18.32 23.88 10.28
N PHE A 118 18.51 24.52 11.44
CA PHE A 118 17.56 24.52 12.54
C PHE A 118 17.35 25.94 13.10
N VAL A 119 16.22 26.13 13.79
CA VAL A 119 15.98 27.31 14.64
C VAL A 119 16.24 26.93 16.10
N ASP A 120 16.95 27.78 16.84
CA ASP A 120 17.19 27.58 18.27
C ASP A 120 16.10 28.27 19.10
N ALA A 121 15.19 27.49 19.70
CA ALA A 121 14.09 27.98 20.53
C ALA A 121 14.58 28.68 21.81
N ARG A 122 15.82 28.42 22.25
CA ARG A 122 16.42 29.11 23.41
C ARG A 122 16.73 30.58 23.09
N ARG A 123 16.79 30.93 21.80
CA ARG A 123 17.15 32.25 21.30
C ARG A 123 16.02 32.95 20.54
N VAL A 124 14.94 32.22 20.23
CA VAL A 124 13.85 32.68 19.36
C VAL A 124 12.52 32.53 20.09
N SER A 125 11.80 33.65 20.24
CA SER A 125 10.44 33.64 20.79
C SER A 125 9.45 32.97 19.84
N PRO A 126 8.27 32.53 20.32
CA PRO A 126 7.21 31.98 19.46
C PRO A 126 6.88 32.90 18.28
N ALA A 127 6.70 34.20 18.52
CA ALA A 127 6.47 35.18 17.46
C ALA A 127 7.65 35.31 16.48
N GLY A 128 8.89 35.17 16.96
CA GLY A 128 10.08 35.13 16.12
C GLY A 128 10.09 33.91 15.20
N LEU A 129 9.75 32.73 15.74
CA LEU A 129 9.64 31.50 14.97
C LEU A 129 8.56 31.62 13.89
N VAL A 130 7.39 32.14 14.24
CA VAL A 130 6.27 32.34 13.30
C VAL A 130 6.71 33.20 12.11
N ARG A 131 7.47 34.28 12.33
CA ARG A 131 8.01 35.10 11.23
C ARG A 131 8.90 34.30 10.29
N VAL A 132 9.78 33.46 10.84
CA VAL A 132 10.66 32.59 10.04
C VAL A 132 9.85 31.57 9.25
N LEU A 133 8.83 30.96 9.88
CA LEU A 133 7.96 29.97 9.23
C LEU A 133 7.16 30.61 8.08
N VAL A 134 6.58 31.79 8.28
CA VAL A 134 5.86 32.54 7.23
C VAL A 134 6.81 32.87 6.08
N GLN A 135 8.02 33.38 6.35
CA GLN A 135 9.01 33.65 5.31
C GLN A 135 9.42 32.40 4.54
N LYS A 136 9.56 31.26 5.22
CA LYS A 136 9.85 29.97 4.57
C LYS A 136 8.71 29.58 3.63
N LEU A 137 7.47 29.73 4.07
CA LEU A 137 6.26 29.46 3.29
C LEU A 137 6.14 30.32 2.02
N GLU A 138 6.56 31.59 2.10
CA GLU A 138 6.53 32.55 0.99
C GLU A 138 7.62 32.31 -0.05
N ARG A 139 8.82 31.89 0.39
CA ARG A 139 9.98 31.64 -0.50
C ARG A 139 9.91 30.28 -1.18
N GLU A 140 9.28 29.31 -0.54
CA GLU A 140 9.00 27.98 -1.06
C GLU A 140 7.47 27.77 -1.11
N PRO A 141 6.77 28.48 -2.02
CA PRO A 141 5.36 28.25 -2.25
C PRO A 141 5.16 26.78 -2.66
N VAL A 142 4.03 26.18 -2.23
CA VAL A 142 3.70 24.77 -2.50
C VAL A 142 4.01 24.43 -3.96
N PRO A 143 4.92 23.49 -4.25
CA PRO A 143 4.87 22.85 -5.55
C PRO A 143 3.51 22.17 -5.60
N ALA A 144 2.63 22.62 -6.50
CA ALA A 144 1.30 22.05 -6.65
C ALA A 144 1.40 20.51 -6.56
N THR A 145 0.77 19.92 -5.54
CA THR A 145 0.79 18.48 -5.39
C THR A 145 -0.22 17.91 -6.39
N GLU A 146 0.17 16.87 -7.10
CA GLU A 146 -0.72 16.10 -7.94
C GLU A 146 -1.06 14.77 -7.25
N PRO A 147 -2.36 14.43 -7.13
CA PRO A 147 -2.74 13.12 -6.64
C PRO A 147 -2.23 12.05 -7.61
N ALA A 148 -1.66 10.99 -7.05
CA ALA A 148 -1.13 9.88 -7.82
C ALA A 148 -1.30 8.55 -7.07
N SER A 149 -1.25 7.46 -7.81
CA SER A 149 -1.08 6.12 -7.27
C SER A 149 0.37 5.68 -7.45
N VAL A 150 1.02 5.29 -6.37
CA VAL A 150 2.32 4.63 -6.40
C VAL A 150 2.11 3.12 -6.45
N VAL A 151 2.62 2.47 -7.50
CA VAL A 151 2.58 1.02 -7.67
C VAL A 151 3.99 0.48 -7.55
N ALA A 152 4.28 -0.23 -6.45
CA ALA A 152 5.58 -0.83 -6.19
C ALA A 152 5.51 -2.36 -6.39
N LEU A 153 6.46 -2.90 -7.13
CA LEU A 153 6.67 -4.33 -7.29
C LEU A 153 7.97 -4.74 -6.58
N ALA A 154 7.92 -5.81 -5.80
CA ALA A 154 9.08 -6.44 -5.20
C ALA A 154 9.04 -7.96 -5.41
N ALA A 155 10.17 -8.57 -5.78
CA ALA A 155 10.28 -10.00 -5.98
C ALA A 155 11.33 -10.62 -5.04
N ASP A 156 11.12 -11.90 -4.66
CA ASP A 156 12.14 -12.74 -4.06
C ASP A 156 12.94 -13.49 -5.14
N GLY A 157 14.27 -13.50 -5.05
CA GLY A 157 15.14 -14.25 -5.96
C GLY A 157 15.73 -13.42 -7.10
N ALA A 158 16.42 -14.06 -8.06
CA ALA A 158 17.27 -13.37 -9.04
C ALA A 158 16.97 -13.73 -10.51
N ASP A 159 15.85 -14.39 -10.83
CA ASP A 159 15.54 -14.79 -12.21
C ASP A 159 15.13 -13.60 -13.10
N ASP A 160 15.22 -13.84 -14.41
CA ASP A 160 15.14 -12.94 -15.59
C ASP A 160 13.87 -12.07 -15.73
N GLY A 161 12.96 -12.10 -14.75
CA GLY A 161 11.79 -11.22 -14.73
C GLY A 161 12.09 -9.93 -13.99
N GLU A 162 12.63 -8.93 -14.67
CA GLU A 162 12.82 -7.60 -14.05
C GLU A 162 11.45 -7.00 -13.66
N PRO A 163 11.21 -6.68 -12.37
CA PRO A 163 9.94 -6.11 -11.91
C PRO A 163 9.53 -4.85 -12.68
N ALA A 164 10.49 -4.05 -13.15
CA ALA A 164 10.25 -2.89 -14.00
C ALA A 164 9.63 -3.28 -15.34
N GLY A 165 10.12 -4.35 -15.99
CA GLY A 165 9.56 -4.84 -17.24
C GLY A 165 8.14 -5.37 -17.09
N VAL A 166 7.85 -6.07 -15.98
CA VAL A 166 6.47 -6.54 -15.68
C VAL A 166 5.53 -5.35 -15.47
N LEU A 167 5.96 -4.35 -14.69
CA LEU A 167 5.16 -3.15 -14.45
C LEU A 167 4.91 -2.36 -15.74
N GLY A 168 5.93 -2.23 -16.58
CA GLY A 168 5.85 -1.52 -17.86
C GLY A 168 4.90 -2.20 -18.85
N GLN A 169 4.93 -3.54 -18.92
CA GLN A 169 4.00 -4.31 -19.75
C GLN A 169 2.55 -4.12 -19.28
N ALA A 170 2.30 -4.07 -17.97
CA ALA A 170 0.96 -3.84 -17.43
C ALA A 170 0.45 -2.42 -17.71
N LEU A 171 1.30 -1.40 -17.52
CA LEU A 171 0.97 -0.01 -17.83
C LEU A 171 0.66 0.17 -19.32
N ALA A 172 1.48 -0.42 -20.20
CA ALA A 172 1.25 -0.41 -21.63
C ALA A 172 -0.07 -1.11 -22.02
N ALA A 173 -0.38 -2.25 -21.39
CA ALA A 173 -1.66 -2.94 -21.61
C ALA A 173 -2.88 -2.10 -21.20
N CYS A 174 -2.69 -1.19 -20.23
CA CYS A 174 -3.70 -0.22 -19.83
C CYS A 174 -3.61 1.13 -20.56
N ARG A 175 -2.72 1.26 -21.56
CA ARG A 175 -2.47 2.51 -22.32
C ARG A 175 -2.04 3.69 -21.44
N VAL A 176 -1.32 3.42 -20.37
CA VAL A 176 -0.73 4.44 -19.49
C VAL A 176 0.73 4.62 -19.88
N ASP A 177 1.08 5.82 -20.34
CA ASP A 177 2.46 6.20 -20.68
C ASP A 177 3.20 6.70 -19.43
N VAL A 178 3.58 5.75 -18.58
CA VAL A 178 4.41 5.97 -17.39
C VAL A 178 5.53 4.94 -17.42
N ALA A 179 6.78 5.41 -17.36
CA ALA A 179 7.94 4.55 -17.26
C ALA A 179 8.12 4.06 -15.81
N PRO A 180 8.14 2.75 -15.54
CA PRO A 180 8.58 2.21 -14.26
C PRO A 180 10.04 2.53 -14.01
N GLU A 181 10.37 2.92 -12.78
CA GLU A 181 11.75 3.13 -12.36
C GLU A 181 12.23 1.99 -11.45
N PRO A 182 13.40 1.39 -11.72
CA PRO A 182 14.01 0.42 -10.83
C PRO A 182 14.59 1.12 -9.60
N VAL A 183 14.13 0.71 -8.41
CA VAL A 183 14.62 1.26 -7.12
C VAL A 183 15.65 0.36 -6.45
N ALA A 184 15.67 -0.92 -6.80
CA ALA A 184 16.69 -1.89 -6.43
C ALA A 184 16.66 -3.06 -7.42
N ARG A 185 17.65 -3.96 -7.37
CA ARG A 185 17.77 -5.11 -8.28
C ARG A 185 16.45 -5.88 -8.49
N MET A 186 15.68 -6.10 -7.42
CA MET A 186 14.42 -6.85 -7.46
C MET A 186 13.20 -5.99 -7.09
N ARG A 187 13.28 -4.68 -7.35
CA ARG A 187 12.23 -3.74 -6.99
C ARG A 187 12.06 -2.66 -8.03
N ALA A 188 10.82 -2.39 -8.40
CA ALA A 188 10.48 -1.31 -9.31
C ALA A 188 9.26 -0.57 -8.79
N VAL A 189 9.13 0.69 -9.20
CA VAL A 189 7.98 1.50 -8.84
C VAL A 189 7.54 2.33 -10.04
N ALA A 190 6.23 2.53 -10.16
CA ALA A 190 5.66 3.49 -11.09
C ALA A 190 4.78 4.45 -10.30
N VAL A 191 4.93 5.74 -10.61
CA VAL A 191 4.06 6.79 -10.12
C VAL A 191 3.04 7.07 -11.22
N VAL A 192 1.78 6.79 -10.94
CA VAL A 192 0.68 6.94 -11.90
C VAL A 192 -0.20 8.13 -11.47
N PRO A 193 -0.07 9.30 -12.11
CA PRO A 193 -0.91 10.45 -11.80
C PRO A 193 -2.40 10.14 -11.97
N GLU A 194 -3.25 10.69 -11.09
CA GLU A 194 -4.71 10.48 -11.11
C GLU A 194 -5.33 10.95 -12.45
N ARG A 195 -4.72 11.95 -13.11
CA ARG A 195 -5.13 12.44 -14.44
C ARG A 195 -4.93 11.42 -15.57
N LEU A 196 -3.97 10.51 -15.42
CA LEU A 196 -3.71 9.45 -16.40
C LEU A 196 -4.53 8.21 -16.09
N MET A 197 -4.64 7.87 -14.80
CA MET A 197 -5.44 6.76 -14.34
C MET A 197 -5.89 6.99 -12.89
N PRO A 198 -7.22 7.10 -12.65
CA PRO A 198 -7.76 7.21 -11.30
C PRO A 198 -7.36 6.01 -10.42
N ALA A 199 -7.26 6.21 -9.11
CA ALA A 199 -6.91 5.14 -8.17
C ALA A 199 -7.87 3.93 -8.24
N ALA A 200 -9.14 4.17 -8.60
CA ALA A 200 -10.11 3.11 -8.85
C ALA A 200 -9.74 2.23 -10.06
N ASP A 201 -9.21 2.82 -11.12
CA ASP A 201 -8.79 2.09 -12.33
C ASP A 201 -7.41 1.45 -12.16
N VAL A 202 -6.56 1.99 -11.28
CA VAL A 202 -5.35 1.29 -10.83
C VAL A 202 -5.73 -0.03 -10.16
N VAL A 203 -6.72 -0.02 -9.27
CA VAL A 203 -7.20 -1.24 -8.60
C VAL A 203 -8.03 -2.13 -9.54
N GLY A 204 -8.84 -1.55 -10.40
CA GLY A 204 -9.82 -2.26 -11.23
C GLY A 204 -9.32 -2.72 -12.60
N ALA A 205 -8.25 -2.14 -13.12
CA ALA A 205 -7.71 -2.44 -14.45
C ALA A 205 -6.21 -2.78 -14.41
N LEU A 206 -5.37 -1.92 -13.82
CA LEU A 206 -3.93 -2.12 -13.79
C LEU A 206 -3.53 -3.33 -12.94
N LEU A 207 -4.09 -3.46 -11.73
CA LEU A 207 -3.84 -4.62 -10.88
C LEU A 207 -4.23 -5.93 -11.59
N PRO A 208 -5.45 -6.11 -12.14
CA PRO A 208 -5.77 -7.29 -12.93
C PRO A 208 -4.86 -7.53 -14.14
N ALA A 209 -4.34 -6.47 -14.79
CA ALA A 209 -3.37 -6.62 -15.87
C ALA A 209 -2.03 -7.19 -15.38
N LEU A 210 -1.52 -6.68 -14.26
CA LEU A 210 -0.35 -7.25 -13.57
C LEU A 210 -0.58 -8.71 -13.20
N GLU A 211 -1.73 -9.03 -12.62
CA GLU A 211 -2.07 -10.40 -12.20
C GLU A 211 -2.10 -11.38 -13.37
N ARG A 212 -2.65 -10.98 -14.52
CA ARG A 212 -2.62 -11.80 -15.75
C ARG A 212 -1.19 -12.06 -16.23
N LEU A 213 -0.34 -11.04 -16.24
CA LEU A 213 1.06 -11.18 -16.65
C LEU A 213 1.85 -12.09 -15.71
N VAL A 214 1.63 -11.95 -14.40
CA VAL A 214 2.26 -12.79 -13.38
C VAL A 214 1.77 -14.24 -13.48
N ALA A 215 0.47 -14.46 -13.73
CA ALA A 215 -0.11 -15.79 -13.88
C ALA A 215 0.34 -16.51 -15.16
N ALA A 216 0.55 -15.79 -16.27
CA ALA A 216 0.91 -16.35 -17.57
C ALA A 216 2.37 -16.80 -17.67
N ARG A 217 3.25 -16.27 -16.82
CA ARG A 217 4.68 -16.63 -16.82
C ARG A 217 4.93 -17.93 -16.05
N GLN A 218 5.72 -18.83 -16.62
CA GLN A 218 6.23 -20.02 -15.92
C GLN A 218 7.47 -19.64 -15.10
N TRP A 219 7.23 -19.11 -13.90
CA TRP A 219 8.29 -18.75 -12.97
C TRP A 219 8.91 -19.99 -12.32
N GLN A 220 10.25 -20.07 -12.25
CA GLN A 220 10.95 -21.08 -11.47
C GLN A 220 11.10 -20.69 -9.97
N TRP A 221 10.06 -20.02 -9.45
CA TRP A 221 9.74 -19.70 -8.04
C TRP A 221 10.27 -18.33 -7.55
N GLN A 222 9.70 -17.24 -8.09
CA GLN A 222 9.68 -15.91 -7.46
C GLN A 222 8.33 -15.64 -6.82
N ARG A 223 8.31 -15.08 -5.60
CA ARG A 223 7.10 -14.55 -4.95
C ARG A 223 7.04 -13.05 -5.17
N LEU A 224 6.05 -12.60 -5.94
CA LEU A 224 5.87 -11.17 -6.25
C LEU A 224 4.99 -10.49 -5.20
N ARG A 225 5.38 -9.29 -4.78
CA ARG A 225 4.60 -8.40 -3.92
C ARG A 225 4.26 -7.15 -4.71
N ILE A 226 2.97 -6.86 -4.85
CA ILE A 226 2.45 -5.72 -5.57
C ILE A 226 1.82 -4.78 -4.56
N ALA A 227 2.47 -3.68 -4.21
CA ALA A 227 1.93 -2.67 -3.32
C ALA A 227 1.32 -1.51 -4.10
N VAL A 228 0.12 -1.08 -3.67
CA VAL A 228 -0.54 0.13 -4.18
C VAL A 228 -0.75 1.11 -3.05
N HIS A 229 -0.27 2.32 -3.25
CA HIS A 229 -0.40 3.43 -2.34
C HIS A 229 -0.96 4.66 -3.06
N ARG A 230 -1.73 5.47 -2.34
CA ARG A 230 -2.25 6.74 -2.86
C ARG A 230 -1.46 7.88 -2.24
N ALA A 231 -0.87 8.71 -3.09
CA ALA A 231 0.10 9.74 -2.78
C ALA A 231 -0.40 11.13 -3.21
N GLU A 232 0.14 12.17 -2.59
CA GLU A 232 0.03 13.56 -3.06
C GLU A 232 1.44 14.06 -3.37
N LEU A 233 1.81 14.02 -4.65
CA LEU A 233 3.20 14.20 -5.06
C LEU A 233 3.46 15.63 -5.52
N PRO A 234 4.49 16.32 -5.03
CA PRO A 234 4.86 17.62 -5.55
C PRO A 234 5.18 17.54 -7.04
N ALA A 235 4.64 18.44 -7.86
CA ALA A 235 4.92 18.48 -9.29
C ALA A 235 6.44 18.46 -9.56
N GLY A 236 6.88 17.52 -10.42
CA GLY A 236 8.28 17.37 -10.82
C GLY A 236 9.21 16.71 -9.81
N HIS A 237 8.71 16.25 -8.66
CA HIS A 237 9.51 15.46 -7.72
C HIS A 237 9.36 13.97 -8.06
N GLY A 238 10.49 13.35 -8.44
CA GLY A 238 10.57 11.92 -8.78
C GLY A 238 10.54 11.01 -7.55
N LEU A 239 11.23 9.87 -7.61
CA LEU A 239 11.25 8.80 -6.60
C LEU A 239 11.65 9.19 -5.17
N ALA A 240 12.22 10.38 -4.97
CA ALA A 240 12.70 10.86 -3.67
C ALA A 240 11.58 11.48 -2.83
N CYS A 241 10.44 10.79 -2.73
CA CYS A 241 9.35 11.20 -1.87
C CYS A 241 8.96 10.10 -0.87
N LEU A 242 8.35 10.54 0.22
CA LEU A 242 7.98 9.69 1.35
C LEU A 242 6.93 8.65 0.96
N ASP A 243 5.93 9.05 0.16
CA ASP A 243 4.88 8.16 -0.33
C ASP A 243 5.45 7.02 -1.22
N VAL A 244 6.49 7.30 -2.03
CA VAL A 244 7.18 6.25 -2.82
C VAL A 244 7.94 5.29 -1.93
N THR A 245 8.68 5.83 -0.96
CA THR A 245 9.40 5.02 0.03
C THR A 245 8.44 4.12 0.79
N PHE A 246 7.33 4.67 1.26
CA PHE A 246 6.29 3.94 1.99
C PHE A 246 5.68 2.81 1.16
N ALA A 247 5.37 3.04 -0.11
CA ALA A 247 4.84 2.01 -1.00
C ALA A 247 5.82 0.83 -1.19
N VAL A 248 7.11 1.13 -1.35
CA VAL A 248 8.16 0.11 -1.48
C VAL A 248 8.34 -0.67 -0.17
N GLU A 249 8.35 0.01 0.98
CA GLU A 249 8.46 -0.62 2.30
C GLU A 249 7.24 -1.49 2.62
N ALA A 250 6.03 -1.02 2.29
CA ALA A 250 4.81 -1.80 2.43
C ALA A 250 4.89 -3.11 1.63
N ALA A 251 5.44 -3.06 0.41
CA ALA A 251 5.65 -4.25 -0.42
C ALA A 251 6.60 -5.26 0.25
N ILE A 252 7.65 -4.83 0.94
CA ILE A 252 8.72 -5.70 1.47
C ILE A 252 8.61 -5.99 2.97
N SER A 253 7.56 -5.50 3.63
CA SER A 253 7.43 -5.60 5.08
C SER A 253 7.41 -7.06 5.56
N ALA A 254 7.99 -7.31 6.73
CA ALA A 254 8.01 -8.65 7.33
C ALA A 254 6.60 -9.22 7.54
N ALA A 255 5.61 -8.36 7.83
CA ALA A 255 4.21 -8.75 7.94
C ALA A 255 3.66 -9.32 6.62
N VAL A 256 4.01 -8.72 5.48
CA VAL A 256 3.65 -9.22 4.14
C VAL A 256 4.45 -10.48 3.79
N THR A 257 5.72 -10.58 4.20
CA THR A 257 6.50 -11.82 4.04
C THR A 257 5.84 -12.99 4.77
N GLY A 258 5.40 -12.80 6.01
CA GLY A 258 4.71 -13.82 6.81
C GLY A 258 3.37 -14.30 6.21
N VAL A 259 2.73 -13.49 5.36
CA VAL A 259 1.53 -13.93 4.62
C VAL A 259 1.83 -15.11 3.70
N PHE A 260 3.02 -15.16 3.10
CA PHE A 260 3.41 -16.29 2.25
C PHE A 260 3.76 -17.56 3.03
N ASP A 261 4.02 -17.47 4.33
CA ASP A 261 4.18 -18.65 5.19
C ASP A 261 2.83 -19.35 5.39
N ALA A 262 1.75 -18.57 5.50
CA ALA A 262 0.39 -19.09 5.53
C ALA A 262 -0.13 -19.53 4.16
N ALA A 263 0.47 -19.05 3.06
CA ALA A 263 0.06 -19.35 1.69
C ALA A 263 1.24 -19.85 0.83
N PRO A 264 1.75 -21.07 1.09
CA PRO A 264 3.02 -21.52 0.54
C PRO A 264 3.03 -21.64 -0.99
N ARG A 265 1.87 -21.87 -1.61
CA ARG A 265 1.71 -21.95 -3.08
C ARG A 265 1.34 -20.62 -3.72
N ALA A 266 1.19 -19.55 -2.95
CA ALA A 266 0.93 -18.23 -3.49
C ALA A 266 2.12 -17.76 -4.33
N LYS A 267 1.84 -17.42 -5.58
CA LYS A 267 2.83 -16.84 -6.51
C LYS A 267 3.04 -15.35 -6.26
N TYR A 268 2.01 -14.67 -5.75
CA TYR A 268 2.08 -13.26 -5.47
C TYR A 268 1.07 -12.82 -4.40
N ALA A 269 1.28 -11.65 -3.84
CA ALA A 269 0.37 -10.97 -2.93
C ALA A 269 0.18 -9.52 -3.38
N VAL A 270 -1.05 -9.03 -3.23
CA VAL A 270 -1.41 -7.63 -3.47
C VAL A 270 -1.56 -6.95 -2.12
N VAL A 271 -0.79 -5.89 -1.91
CA VAL A 271 -0.82 -5.06 -0.71
C VAL A 271 -1.45 -3.73 -1.09
N VAL A 272 -2.48 -3.31 -0.38
CA VAL A 272 -3.01 -1.95 -0.50
C VAL A 272 -2.88 -1.26 0.84
N THR A 273 -2.40 -0.04 0.80
CA THR A 273 -2.28 0.79 2.01
C THR A 273 -3.67 1.21 2.50
N GLN A 274 -3.79 1.61 3.77
CA GLN A 274 -5.06 2.06 4.37
C GLN A 274 -5.79 3.11 3.51
N ARG A 275 -5.08 4.08 2.93
CA ARG A 275 -5.64 5.10 2.02
C ARG A 275 -6.33 4.50 0.80
N VAL A 276 -5.70 3.51 0.14
CA VAL A 276 -6.28 2.84 -1.03
C VAL A 276 -7.45 1.96 -0.60
N TYR A 277 -7.33 1.29 0.55
CA TYR A 277 -8.42 0.49 1.09
C TYR A 277 -9.67 1.34 1.35
N ASP A 278 -9.53 2.44 2.10
CA ASP A 278 -10.67 3.27 2.48
C ASP A 278 -11.28 4.04 1.31
N SER A 279 -10.45 4.51 0.37
CA SER A 279 -10.94 5.34 -0.75
C SER A 279 -11.40 4.55 -1.97
N VAL A 280 -10.95 3.31 -2.15
CA VAL A 280 -11.23 2.48 -3.34
C VAL A 280 -11.84 1.13 -2.97
N VAL A 281 -11.17 0.32 -2.16
CA VAL A 281 -11.56 -1.08 -1.92
C VAL A 281 -12.83 -1.19 -1.08
N ARG A 282 -12.87 -0.57 0.10
CA ARG A 282 -14.01 -0.61 1.04
C ARG A 282 -15.29 -0.07 0.41
N PRO A 283 -15.29 1.05 -0.35
CA PRO A 283 -16.48 1.53 -1.03
C PRO A 283 -16.84 0.75 -2.32
N GLY A 284 -16.03 -0.23 -2.74
CA GLY A 284 -16.28 -1.03 -3.93
C GLY A 284 -15.96 -0.36 -5.27
N ARG A 285 -15.18 0.71 -5.28
CA ARG A 285 -14.81 1.43 -6.52
C ARG A 285 -13.84 0.60 -7.34
N GLY A 286 -13.98 0.66 -8.67
CA GLY A 286 -13.14 -0.13 -9.58
C GLY A 286 -13.27 -1.64 -9.39
N GLY A 287 -14.38 -2.14 -8.82
CA GLY A 287 -14.54 -3.56 -8.51
C GLY A 287 -13.79 -4.02 -7.25
N GLY A 288 -13.39 -3.08 -6.39
CA GLY A 288 -12.84 -3.38 -5.08
C GLY A 288 -13.77 -4.29 -4.27
N ASN A 289 -13.19 -5.29 -3.60
CA ASN A 289 -13.95 -6.20 -2.74
C ASN A 289 -13.21 -6.37 -1.40
N PRO A 290 -13.70 -5.76 -0.31
CA PRO A 290 -13.04 -5.82 0.99
C PRO A 290 -12.98 -7.23 1.56
N ALA A 291 -13.84 -8.16 1.12
CA ALA A 291 -13.81 -9.55 1.57
C ALA A 291 -12.56 -10.32 1.11
N LEU A 292 -11.85 -9.81 0.09
CA LEU A 292 -10.62 -10.42 -0.43
C LEU A 292 -9.35 -9.96 0.30
N TYR A 293 -9.47 -8.99 1.21
CA TYR A 293 -8.33 -8.39 1.89
C TYR A 293 -8.29 -8.73 3.39
N HIS A 294 -7.07 -8.91 3.88
CA HIS A 294 -6.74 -9.22 5.26
C HIS A 294 -5.91 -8.06 5.82
N LEU A 295 -6.32 -7.53 6.97
CA LEU A 295 -5.50 -6.56 7.67
C LEU A 295 -4.32 -7.28 8.31
N VAL A 296 -3.11 -6.88 7.94
CA VAL A 296 -1.86 -7.23 8.64
C VAL A 296 -1.30 -5.96 9.26
N THR A 297 -0.70 -6.09 10.43
CA THR A 297 -0.06 -4.99 11.14
C THR A 297 1.45 -5.20 11.07
N THR A 298 2.18 -4.21 10.58
CA THR A 298 3.65 -4.21 10.58
C THR A 298 4.19 -3.97 11.99
N ALA A 299 5.49 -4.23 12.20
CA ALA A 299 6.13 -4.05 13.52
C ALA A 299 6.03 -2.61 14.06
N ASP A 300 5.93 -1.64 13.16
CA ASP A 300 5.74 -0.23 13.52
C ASP A 300 4.28 0.13 13.84
N GLY A 301 3.30 -0.76 13.65
CA GLY A 301 1.87 -0.50 13.89
C GLY A 301 1.09 -0.13 12.63
N THR A 302 1.72 -0.04 11.46
CA THR A 302 1.01 0.27 10.20
C THR A 302 0.03 -0.84 9.83
N GLY A 303 -1.22 -0.46 9.58
CA GLY A 303 -2.20 -1.35 8.95
C GLY A 303 -2.01 -1.44 7.44
N LEU A 304 -1.74 -2.65 6.93
CA LEU A 304 -1.71 -2.97 5.50
C LEU A 304 -2.81 -3.98 5.17
N HIS A 305 -3.52 -3.76 4.07
CA HIS A 305 -4.55 -4.70 3.61
C HIS A 305 -3.97 -5.58 2.52
N VAL A 306 -3.86 -6.88 2.77
CA VAL A 306 -3.22 -7.85 1.88
C VAL A 306 -4.25 -8.80 1.30
N ARG A 307 -4.21 -8.98 0.00
CA ARG A 307 -4.96 -9.98 -0.75
C ARG A 307 -3.99 -11.01 -1.32
N VAL A 308 -4.30 -12.29 -1.13
CA VAL A 308 -3.54 -13.40 -1.73
C VAL A 308 -4.47 -14.18 -2.65
N PRO A 309 -4.35 -14.04 -3.99
CA PRO A 309 -5.25 -14.71 -4.90
C PRO A 309 -5.19 -16.24 -4.77
N GLY A 310 -6.38 -16.86 -4.70
CA GLY A 310 -6.55 -18.29 -4.44
C GLY A 310 -6.68 -18.67 -2.96
N TYR A 311 -6.52 -17.73 -2.04
CA TYR A 311 -6.59 -17.98 -0.60
C TYR A 311 -7.69 -17.15 0.08
N PRO A 312 -8.81 -17.75 0.52
CA PRO A 312 -9.91 -17.04 1.18
C PRO A 312 -9.63 -16.71 2.66
N ARG A 313 -10.50 -15.90 3.28
CA ARG A 313 -10.38 -15.45 4.68
C ARG A 313 -10.99 -16.43 5.69
N PRO A 314 -10.34 -16.67 6.85
CA PRO A 314 -8.98 -16.26 7.25
C PRO A 314 -7.90 -17.07 6.50
N LEU A 315 -6.70 -16.49 6.34
CA LEU A 315 -5.55 -17.23 5.80
C LEU A 315 -5.27 -18.41 6.74
N GLN A 316 -5.61 -19.62 6.31
CA GLN A 316 -5.27 -20.85 7.00
C GLN A 316 -4.01 -21.42 6.34
N PRO A 317 -3.02 -21.93 7.11
CA PRO A 317 -1.92 -22.69 6.53
C PRO A 317 -2.49 -23.84 5.70
N ASP A 318 -2.02 -24.00 4.46
CA ASP A 318 -2.54 -24.99 3.51
C ASP A 318 -2.68 -26.37 4.17
N ARG A 319 -3.91 -26.90 4.25
CA ARG A 319 -4.09 -28.33 4.52
C ARG A 319 -3.60 -29.08 3.27
N PRO A 320 -2.76 -30.12 3.40
CA PRO A 320 -2.39 -30.94 2.26
C PRO A 320 -3.66 -31.47 1.57
N PRO A 321 -3.73 -31.50 0.23
CA PRO A 321 -4.92 -31.92 -0.49
C PRO A 321 -5.32 -33.31 -0.03
N SER A 322 -6.60 -33.48 0.26
CA SER A 322 -7.18 -34.75 0.67
C SER A 322 -6.98 -35.81 -0.42
N ALA A 323 -6.99 -37.09 -0.04
CA ALA A 323 -6.90 -38.18 -1.02
C ALA A 323 -7.99 -38.09 -2.10
N ALA A 324 -9.16 -37.53 -1.77
CA ALA A 324 -10.27 -37.29 -2.69
C ALA A 324 -9.97 -36.19 -3.73
N GLU A 325 -9.31 -35.10 -3.32
CA GLU A 325 -8.93 -34.01 -4.23
C GLU A 325 -7.75 -34.39 -5.13
N ARG A 326 -6.85 -35.25 -4.64
CA ARG A 326 -5.80 -35.87 -5.47
C ARG A 326 -6.38 -36.80 -6.53
N ALA A 327 -7.46 -37.51 -6.20
CA ALA A 327 -8.17 -38.37 -7.14
C ALA A 327 -9.01 -37.57 -8.16
N ALA A 328 -9.45 -36.35 -7.83
CA ALA A 328 -10.23 -35.49 -8.72
C ALA A 328 -9.40 -34.72 -9.77
N GLY A 329 -8.07 -34.76 -9.70
CA GLY A 329 -7.15 -34.15 -10.68
C GLY A 329 -7.12 -34.85 -12.05
N GLY A 330 -7.87 -35.94 -12.23
CA GLY A 330 -8.10 -36.57 -13.53
C GLY A 330 -9.26 -35.90 -14.27
N THR A 331 -8.91 -35.02 -15.21
CA THR A 331 -9.71 -34.37 -16.26
C THR A 331 -11.21 -34.75 -16.35
N LYS A 332 -12.09 -33.77 -16.08
CA LYS A 332 -13.41 -33.71 -16.73
C LYS A 332 -13.74 -32.27 -17.14
N ASN A 333 -13.57 -32.01 -18.45
CA ASN A 333 -14.25 -30.92 -19.13
C ASN A 333 -15.75 -31.23 -19.16
N THR A 334 -16.54 -30.57 -18.31
CA THR A 334 -18.01 -30.56 -18.43
C THR A 334 -18.43 -29.26 -19.09
N PHE A 335 -18.32 -29.20 -20.42
CA PHE A 335 -18.98 -28.15 -21.23
C PHE A 335 -19.77 -28.69 -22.44
N PHE A 336 -19.84 -30.02 -22.64
CA PHE A 336 -20.82 -30.62 -23.54
C PHE A 336 -21.43 -31.87 -22.91
N GLY A 337 -22.76 -31.94 -22.90
CA GLY A 337 -23.54 -33.04 -22.34
C GLY A 337 -23.49 -34.29 -23.21
N GLY A 338 -23.37 -35.43 -22.52
CA GLY A 338 -24.04 -36.70 -22.81
C GLY A 338 -23.99 -37.29 -24.23
N VAL A 339 -22.90 -37.98 -24.57
CA VAL A 339 -22.94 -39.22 -25.36
C VAL A 339 -21.86 -40.17 -24.80
N ARG A 340 -22.26 -41.37 -24.35
CA ARG A 340 -21.30 -42.44 -24.00
C ARG A 340 -21.09 -43.31 -25.25
N ALA A 341 -19.88 -43.28 -25.81
CA ALA A 341 -19.44 -44.31 -26.73
C ALA A 341 -18.93 -45.52 -25.93
N GLY A 342 -19.60 -46.67 -26.05
CA GLY A 342 -19.11 -47.95 -25.55
C GLY A 342 -17.93 -48.45 -26.39
N HIS A 343 -16.90 -48.99 -25.75
CA HIS A 343 -15.83 -49.72 -26.43
C HIS A 343 -16.25 -51.16 -26.70
N VAL A 344 -15.81 -51.64 -27.87
CA VAL A 344 -15.96 -52.99 -28.41
C VAL A 344 -15.39 -54.04 -27.45
N GLY A 345 -16.18 -55.06 -27.08
CA GLY A 345 -15.62 -56.26 -26.45
C GLY A 345 -16.52 -57.13 -25.57
N ASP A 346 -17.60 -56.63 -24.97
CA ASP A 346 -18.30 -57.41 -23.94
C ASP A 346 -19.63 -58.00 -24.43
N ILE A 347 -19.59 -59.32 -24.63
CA ILE A 347 -20.75 -60.21 -24.75
C ILE A 347 -21.13 -60.66 -23.34
N THR A 348 -22.35 -60.37 -22.88
CA THR A 348 -23.10 -61.26 -21.99
C THR A 348 -24.59 -60.99 -22.10
N ASN A 349 -25.32 -62.09 -22.23
CA ASN A 349 -26.71 -62.21 -22.63
C ASN A 349 -27.50 -62.73 -21.42
N VAL A 350 -28.45 -61.97 -20.87
CA VAL A 350 -29.66 -62.43 -20.15
C VAL A 350 -30.54 -61.17 -19.98
N GLY A 351 -31.82 -61.08 -20.29
CA GLY A 351 -32.83 -61.98 -20.82
C GLY A 351 -34.21 -61.30 -20.65
N GLY A 352 -35.08 -61.46 -21.65
CA GLY A 352 -36.55 -61.39 -21.56
C GLY A 352 -37.21 -60.10 -21.06
N VAL A 353 -37.89 -59.36 -21.93
CA VAL A 353 -39.36 -59.40 -22.07
C VAL A 353 -39.73 -59.00 -23.50
N HIS A 354 -40.57 -59.84 -24.08
CA HIS A 354 -41.22 -59.83 -25.39
C HIS A 354 -42.26 -58.69 -25.50
N LEU A 355 -42.31 -57.93 -26.61
CA LEU A 355 -43.36 -57.91 -27.67
C LEU A 355 -43.48 -56.42 -28.09
N THR A 356 -43.58 -55.99 -29.34
CA THR A 356 -44.13 -56.58 -30.56
C THR A 356 -43.39 -56.04 -31.78
N THR A 357 -43.29 -56.92 -32.77
CA THR A 357 -42.93 -56.71 -34.18
C THR A 357 -43.74 -55.60 -34.85
N ASN A 358 -43.08 -54.80 -35.69
CA ASN A 358 -43.63 -54.52 -37.02
C ASN A 358 -42.49 -54.51 -38.03
N ASP A 359 -42.63 -55.42 -38.98
CA ASP A 359 -41.69 -55.70 -40.05
C ASP A 359 -41.52 -54.53 -41.01
N PHE A 360 -40.31 -54.46 -41.52
CA PHE A 360 -39.93 -53.82 -42.75
C PHE A 360 -40.66 -54.46 -43.94
N GLY A 361 -41.12 -53.60 -44.86
CA GLY A 361 -41.24 -53.94 -46.27
C GLY A 361 -40.59 -52.80 -47.05
N GLY A 362 -39.30 -52.95 -47.36
CA GLY A 362 -38.70 -52.28 -48.50
C GLY A 362 -39.03 -53.07 -49.75
N ASP A 363 -39.21 -52.37 -50.86
CA ASP A 363 -38.93 -52.90 -52.19
C ASP A 363 -38.16 -51.82 -52.96
N ASP A 364 -37.18 -52.31 -53.69
CA ASP A 364 -36.32 -51.63 -54.65
C ASP A 364 -37.11 -51.06 -55.86
N ASP A 365 -36.41 -50.18 -56.59
CA ASP A 365 -36.74 -49.39 -57.80
C ASP A 365 -37.47 -48.03 -57.64
#